data_AF-A0A947P6C2-F1
#
_entry.id   AF-A0A947P6C2-F1
#
_cell.length_a   1.000
_cell.length_b   1.000
_cell.length_c   1.000
_cell.angle_alpha   90.00
_cell.angle_beta   90.00
_cell.angle_gamma   90.00
#
_symmetry.space_group_name_H-M   'P 1'
#
loop_
_entity.id
_entity.type
_entity.pdbx_description
1 polymer ?
#
loop_
_entity_poly.entity_id
_entity_poly.type
_entity_poly.pdbx_seq_one_letter_code
_entity_poly.pdbx_strand_id
1 'polypeptide(L)'
;MYDSELVKDILENLLWAIDQIGKRFDRIKKSDDFLQDDTGLEKLDSICMQLINIGEAIKQIDKITNSTLLNKYPEIDWKKVHPVKLFQ
;
A
#
# COMPACT_ATOMS: atom_id res chain seq x y z
N MET A 1 3.19 14.71 21.55
CA MET A 1 3.40 14.94 20.11
C MET A 1 4.07 13.68 19.57
N TYR A 2 3.61 13.18 18.43
CA TYR A 2 4.29 12.09 17.74
C TYR A 2 5.43 12.65 16.88
N ASP A 3 6.38 11.79 16.53
CA ASP A 3 7.50 12.16 15.67
C ASP A 3 6.98 12.46 14.25
N SER A 4 7.02 13.74 13.90
CA SER A 4 6.45 14.24 12.64
C SER A 4 7.37 13.95 11.45
N GLU A 5 8.67 13.85 11.66
CA GLU A 5 9.65 13.48 10.64
C GLU A 5 9.47 12.01 10.29
N LEU A 6 9.38 11.13 11.30
CA LEU A 6 9.13 9.72 11.09
C LEU A 6 7.81 9.45 10.33
N VAL A 7 6.73 10.15 10.68
CA VAL A 7 5.46 10.02 9.95
C VAL A 7 5.60 10.48 8.50
N LYS A 8 6.35 11.57 8.26
CA LYS A 8 6.60 12.07 6.91
C LYS A 8 7.38 11.07 6.08
N ASP A 9 8.43 10.46 6.63
CA ASP A 9 9.22 9.43 5.94
C ASP A 9 8.37 8.22 5.56
N ILE A 10 7.46 7.78 6.43
CA ILE A 10 6.54 6.67 6.12
C ILE A 10 5.56 7.07 5.01
N LEU A 11 5.05 8.31 5.02
CA LEU A 11 4.17 8.81 3.97
C LEU A 11 4.89 8.94 2.61
N GLU A 12 6.16 9.36 2.60
CA GLU A 12 6.99 9.40 1.39
C GLU A 12 7.23 7.99 0.83
N ASN A 13 7.49 7.01 1.70
CA ASN A 13 7.59 5.60 1.29
C ASN A 13 6.27 5.05 0.73
N LEU A 14 5.12 5.43 1.31
CA LEU A 14 3.78 5.10 0.81
C LEU A 14 3.57 5.64 -0.60
N LEU A 15 3.88 6.92 -0.82
CA LEU A 15 3.74 7.55 -2.12
C LEU A 15 4.61 6.87 -3.18
N TRP A 16 5.85 6.53 -2.81
CA TRP A 16 6.74 5.76 -3.66
C TRP A 16 6.18 4.38 -4.00
N ALA A 17 5.67 3.64 -3.01
CA ALA A 17 5.10 2.31 -3.23
C ALA A 17 3.89 2.36 -4.19
N ILE A 18 3.01 3.35 -4.04
CA ILE A 18 1.84 3.57 -4.92
C ILE A 18 2.30 3.88 -6.35
N ASP A 19 3.30 4.75 -6.53
CA ASP A 19 3.88 5.06 -7.84
C ASP A 19 4.48 3.81 -8.51
N GLN A 20 5.18 2.98 -7.75
CA GLN A 20 5.73 1.73 -8.26
C GLN A 20 4.63 0.74 -8.68
N ILE A 21 3.51 0.66 -7.94
CA ILE A 21 2.35 -0.14 -8.34
C ILE A 21 1.81 0.36 -9.67
N GLY A 22 1.57 1.67 -9.81
CA GLY A 22 1.08 2.27 -11.06
C GLY A 22 1.97 1.96 -12.26
N LYS A 23 3.30 2.09 -12.10
CA LYS A 23 4.27 1.74 -13.15
C LYS A 23 4.25 0.26 -13.54
N ARG A 24 4.01 -0.64 -12.59
CA ARG A 24 3.90 -2.08 -12.87
C ARG A 24 2.58 -2.43 -13.57
N PHE A 25 1.51 -1.73 -13.25
CA PHE A 25 0.21 -1.88 -13.91
C PHE A 25 0.17 -1.33 -15.34
N ASP A 26 0.99 -0.32 -15.68
CA ASP A 26 0.99 0.28 -17.03
C ASP A 26 1.21 -0.73 -18.17
N ARG A 27 1.92 -1.82 -17.88
CA ARG A 27 2.19 -2.90 -18.85
C ARG A 27 1.13 -4.01 -18.88
N ILE A 28 0.11 -3.92 -18.02
CA ILE A 28 -0.95 -4.93 -17.85
C ILE A 28 -2.24 -4.34 -18.41
N LYS A 29 -2.78 -4.95 -19.47
CA LYS A 29 -4.01 -4.47 -20.13
C LYS A 29 -5.24 -5.23 -19.65
N LYS A 30 -5.06 -6.47 -19.19
CA LYS A 30 -6.10 -7.33 -18.64
C LYS A 30 -5.54 -8.27 -17.57
N SER A 31 -6.40 -8.77 -16.70
CA SER A 31 -6.02 -9.71 -15.62
C SER A 31 -5.28 -10.94 -16.14
N ASP A 32 -5.66 -11.43 -17.32
CA ASP A 32 -5.03 -12.62 -17.92
C ASP A 32 -3.55 -12.40 -18.22
N ASP A 33 -3.11 -11.15 -18.44
CA ASP A 33 -1.71 -10.82 -18.75
C ASP A 33 -0.76 -11.18 -17.57
N PHE A 34 -1.29 -11.28 -16.34
CA PHE A 34 -0.52 -11.77 -15.19
C PHE A 34 -0.31 -13.29 -15.20
N LEU A 35 -1.16 -14.05 -15.91
CA LEU A 35 -1.17 -15.51 -15.88
C LEU A 35 -0.55 -16.13 -17.14
N GLN A 36 -0.09 -15.31 -18.09
CA GLN A 36 0.40 -15.81 -19.39
C GLN A 36 1.80 -16.44 -19.30
N ASP A 37 2.65 -15.95 -18.41
CA ASP A 37 4.03 -16.40 -18.25
C ASP A 37 4.55 -16.14 -16.83
N ASP A 38 5.71 -16.72 -16.51
CA ASP A 38 6.37 -16.55 -15.21
C ASP A 38 6.68 -15.07 -14.90
N THR A 39 6.93 -14.25 -15.92
CA THR A 39 7.16 -12.80 -15.74
C THR A 39 5.90 -12.06 -15.31
N GLY A 40 4.72 -12.49 -15.78
CA GLY A 40 3.41 -12.01 -15.35
C GLY A 40 3.17 -12.36 -13.88
N LEU A 41 3.47 -13.59 -13.48
CA LEU A 41 3.35 -14.04 -12.09
C LEU A 41 4.29 -13.28 -11.16
N GLU A 42 5.56 -13.09 -11.55
CA GLU A 42 6.53 -12.30 -10.78
C GLU A 42 6.07 -10.85 -10.60
N LYS A 43 5.44 -10.24 -11.61
CA LYS A 43 4.86 -8.89 -11.48
C LYS A 43 3.69 -8.87 -10.51
N LEU A 44 2.82 -9.87 -10.58
CA LEU A 44 1.69 -10.01 -9.66
C LEU A 44 2.20 -10.09 -8.21
N ASP A 45 3.17 -10.97 -7.95
CA ASP A 45 3.80 -11.10 -6.63
C ASP A 45 4.46 -9.80 -6.17
N SER A 46 5.15 -9.11 -7.08
CA SER A 46 5.75 -7.81 -6.79
C SER A 46 4.72 -6.74 -6.41
N ILE A 47 3.57 -6.71 -7.09
CA ILE A 47 2.45 -5.81 -6.76
C ILE A 47 1.84 -6.18 -5.42
N CYS A 48 1.58 -7.46 -5.18
CA CYS A 48 1.06 -7.97 -3.90
C CYS A 48 1.97 -7.59 -2.73
N MET A 49 3.29 -7.75 -2.88
CA MET A 49 4.26 -7.33 -1.86
C MET A 49 4.18 -5.82 -1.58
N GLN A 50 4.02 -4.98 -2.61
CA GLN A 50 3.87 -3.55 -2.37
C GLN A 50 2.55 -3.19 -1.68
N LEU A 51 1.46 -3.87 -2.01
CA LEU A 51 0.17 -3.68 -1.32
C LEU A 51 0.27 -4.07 0.16
N ILE A 52 0.99 -5.14 0.50
CA ILE A 52 1.28 -5.51 1.88
C ILE A 52 2.07 -4.41 2.59
N ASN A 53 3.15 -3.92 1.97
CA ASN A 53 3.99 -2.85 2.52
C ASN A 53 3.19 -1.56 2.79
N ILE A 54 2.30 -1.18 1.87
CA ILE A 54 1.36 -0.06 2.04
C ILE A 54 0.48 -0.26 3.28
N GLY A 55 -0.12 -1.45 3.43
CA GLY A 55 -0.96 -1.78 4.57
C GLY A 55 -0.21 -1.76 5.91
N GLU A 56 1.05 -2.20 5.94
CA GLU A 56 1.92 -2.14 7.11
C GLU A 56 2.32 -0.70 7.47
N ALA A 57 2.69 0.10 6.47
CA ALA A 57 3.01 1.51 6.65
C ALA A 57 1.84 2.31 7.26
N ILE A 58 0.61 2.05 6.80
CA ILE A 58 -0.59 2.68 7.37
C ILE A 58 -0.81 2.25 8.82
N LYS A 59 -0.65 0.96 9.14
CA LYS A 59 -0.71 0.46 10.52
C LYS A 59 0.36 1.10 11.41
N GLN A 60 1.56 1.33 10.87
CA GLN A 60 2.64 1.99 11.58
C GLN A 60 2.31 3.46 11.86
N ILE A 61 1.76 4.19 10.89
CA ILE A 61 1.28 5.57 11.08
C ILE A 61 0.17 5.62 12.14
N ASP A 62 -0.80 4.71 12.09
CA ASP A 62 -1.88 4.63 13.06
C ASP A 62 -1.33 4.44 14.49
N LYS A 63 -0.34 3.55 14.66
CA LYS A 63 0.33 3.31 15.93
C LYS A 63 1.14 4.52 16.42
N ILE A 64 1.94 5.15 15.57
CA ILE A 64 2.78 6.30 15.94
C ILE A 64 1.92 7.51 16.31
N THR A 65 0.82 7.71 15.59
CA THR A 65 -0.08 8.85 15.80
C THR A 65 -1.18 8.57 16.82
N ASN A 66 -1.20 7.39 17.45
CA ASN A 66 -2.28 6.93 18.35
C ASN A 66 -3.67 7.13 17.73
N SER A 67 -3.81 6.77 16.45
CA SER A 67 -5.01 6.94 15.63
C SER A 67 -5.53 8.38 15.52
N THR A 68 -4.78 9.39 15.93
CA THR A 68 -5.24 10.79 15.87
C THR A 68 -5.13 11.39 14.47
N LEU A 69 -4.26 10.87 13.61
CA LEU A 69 -4.03 11.40 12.26
C LEU A 69 -5.03 10.83 11.24
N LEU A 70 -5.15 9.51 11.14
CA LEU A 70 -6.03 8.86 10.16
C LEU A 70 -7.51 9.19 10.39
N ASN A 71 -7.93 9.33 11.66
CA ASN A 71 -9.29 9.74 12.02
C ASN A 71 -9.67 11.15 11.51
N LYS A 72 -8.71 11.99 11.10
CA LYS A 72 -8.99 13.29 10.47
C LYS A 72 -9.43 13.16 9.01
N TYR A 73 -9.27 11.98 8.42
CA TYR A 73 -9.63 11.66 7.04
C TYR A 73 -10.66 10.53 7.00
N PRO A 74 -11.89 10.74 7.54
CA PRO A 74 -12.92 9.71 7.62
C PRO A 74 -13.49 9.29 6.26
N GLU A 75 -13.22 10.04 5.19
CA GLU A 75 -13.60 9.70 3.83
C GLU A 75 -12.90 8.44 3.29
N ILE A 76 -11.77 8.06 3.91
CA ILE A 76 -11.05 6.83 3.60
C ILE A 76 -11.40 5.77 4.64
N ASP A 77 -11.81 4.59 4.17
CA ASP A 77 -12.04 3.43 5.03
C ASP A 77 -10.71 2.76 5.39
N TRP A 78 -9.95 3.39 6.30
CA TRP A 78 -8.64 2.92 6.76
C TRP A 78 -8.67 1.48 7.29
N LYS A 79 -9.82 1.00 7.77
CA LYS A 79 -10.01 -0.38 8.24
C LYS A 79 -9.97 -1.40 7.11
N LYS A 80 -10.32 -1.02 5.88
CA LYS A 80 -10.20 -1.87 4.68
C LYS A 80 -8.80 -1.90 4.09
N VAL A 81 -7.98 -0.87 4.37
CA VAL A 81 -6.60 -0.79 3.86
C VAL A 81 -5.64 -1.66 4.68
N HIS A 82 -6.07 -2.19 5.82
CA HIS A 82 -5.26 -3.13 6.60
C HIS A 82 -4.95 -4.41 5.80
N PRO A 83 -3.69 -4.89 5.84
CA PRO A 83 -3.21 -5.96 4.95
C PRO A 83 -3.98 -7.28 5.11
N VAL A 84 -4.54 -7.54 6.30
CA VAL A 84 -5.34 -8.74 6.59
C VAL A 84 -6.66 -8.79 5.80
N LYS A 85 -7.19 -7.64 5.36
CA LYS A 85 -8.47 -7.56 4.61
C LYS A 85 -8.32 -7.43 3.09
N LEU A 86 -7.10 -7.26 2.58
CA LEU A 86 -6.84 -7.18 1.13
C LEU A 86 -6.77 -8.56 0.46
N PHE A 87 -6.62 -9.64 1.26
CA PHE A 87 -6.44 -11.01 0.78
C PHE A 87 -7.48 -12.01 1.36
N GLN A 88 -8.54 -11.52 1.99
CA GLN A 88 -9.71 -12.31 2.43
C GLN A 88 -10.95 -11.92 1.63
#